data_AF-A0A259S6J7-F1
#
_entry.id   AF-A0A259S6J7-F1
#
_cell.length_a   1.000
_cell.length_b   1.000
_cell.length_c   1.000
_cell.angle_alpha   90.00
_cell.angle_beta   90.00
_cell.angle_gamma   90.00
#
_symmetry.space_group_name_H-M   'P 1'
#
loop_
_entity.id
_entity.type
_entity.pdbx_description
1 polymer ?
#
loop_
_entity_poly.entity_id
_entity_poly.type
_entity_poly.pdbx_seq_one_letter_code
_entity_poly.pdbx_strand_id
1 'polypeptide(L)' 'MSTSSNIITHTLGFPRIGERRALKWALESHWRGESSAQALQATAKSVRAQTFHAH' A
#
# COMPACT_ATOMS: atom_id res chain seq x y z
N MET A 1 -20.16 1.86 39.50
CA MET A 1 -19.26 1.15 38.56
C MET A 1 -19.21 1.93 37.26
N SER A 2 -18.03 2.37 36.81
CA SER A 2 -17.88 3.03 35.50
C SER A 2 -17.51 1.98 34.46
N THR A 3 -18.37 1.75 33.47
CA THR A 3 -18.10 0.85 32.34
C THR A 3 -17.23 1.58 31.31
N SER A 4 -15.99 1.14 31.10
CA SER A 4 -15.22 1.59 29.94
C SER A 4 -15.83 1.00 28.67
N SER A 5 -16.46 1.82 27.85
CA SER A 5 -16.89 1.44 26.51
C SER A 5 -15.67 1.34 25.59
N ASN A 6 -15.47 0.19 24.97
CA ASN A 6 -14.42 -0.02 23.98
C ASN A 6 -14.88 0.56 22.62
N ILE A 7 -14.28 1.66 22.18
CA ILE A 7 -14.62 2.33 20.93
C ILE A 7 -13.80 1.72 19.79
N ILE A 8 -14.49 1.09 18.84
CA ILE A 8 -13.86 0.50 17.64
C ILE A 8 -13.83 1.56 16.53
N THR A 9 -12.66 1.78 15.95
CA THR A 9 -12.48 2.67 14.80
C THR A 9 -12.35 1.86 13.50
N HIS A 10 -12.91 2.36 12.40
CA HIS A 10 -12.86 1.72 11.08
C HIS A 10 -12.23 2.65 10.04
N THR A 11 -11.28 2.12 9.27
CA THR A 11 -10.62 2.84 8.17
C THR A 11 -11.16 2.34 6.82
N LEU A 12 -11.80 3.21 6.05
CA LEU A 12 -12.44 2.85 4.76
C LEU A 12 -11.44 2.55 3.62
N GLY A 13 -10.19 2.98 3.76
CA GLY A 13 -9.16 2.76 2.76
C GLY A 13 -7.88 3.51 3.06
N PHE A 14 -6.83 3.20 2.28
CA PHE A 14 -5.50 3.77 2.48
C PHE A 14 -4.86 4.13 1.13
N PRO A 15 -3.96 5.14 1.09
CA PRO A 15 -3.19 5.46 -0.11
C PRO A 15 -2.42 4.25 -0.67
N ARG A 16 -2.72 3.90 -1.92
CA ARG A 16 -2.10 2.76 -2.64
C ARG A 16 -0.76 3.09 -3.29
N ILE A 17 -0.32 4.35 -3.22
CA ILE A 17 0.85 4.83 -3.96
C ILE A 17 2.18 4.34 -3.36
N GLY A 18 2.16 3.93 -2.08
CA GLY A 18 3.32 3.47 -1.33
C GLY A 18 4.29 4.59 -0.94
N GLU A 19 5.24 4.26 -0.07
CA GLU A 19 6.29 5.19 0.36
C GLU A 19 7.07 5.74 -0.83
N ARG A 20 7.41 7.04 -0.79
CA ARG A 20 8.17 7.73 -1.84
C ARG A 20 7.57 7.54 -3.25
N ARG A 21 6.27 7.27 -3.33
CA ARG A 21 5.52 6.97 -4.56
C ARG A 21 6.01 5.72 -5.30
N ALA A 22 6.43 4.68 -4.58
CA ALA A 22 6.97 3.45 -5.16
C ALA A 22 6.14 2.88 -6.32
N LEU A 23 4.80 2.89 -6.21
CA LEU A 23 3.94 2.36 -7.26
C LEU A 23 3.95 3.22 -8.53
N LYS A 24 4.10 4.55 -8.41
CA LYS A 24 4.25 5.45 -9.57
C LYS A 24 5.48 5.05 -10.40
N TRP A 25 6.62 4.92 -9.74
CA TRP A 25 7.89 4.66 -10.42
C TRP A 25 7.91 3.28 -11.08
N ALA A 26 7.39 2.25 -10.40
CA ALA A 26 7.28 0.92 -10.99
C ALA A 26 6.37 0.91 -12.22
N LEU A 27 5.23 1.61 -12.17
CA LEU A 27 4.29 1.67 -13.28
C LEU A 27 4.88 2.40 -14.49
N GLU A 28 5.51 3.54 -14.27
CA GLU A 28 6.15 4.32 -15.34
C GLU A 28 7.33 3.56 -15.98
N SER A 29 8.14 2.85 -15.19
CA SER A 29 9.19 1.97 -15.71
C SER A 29 8.61 0.85 -16.57
N HIS A 30 7.52 0.24 -16.14
CA HIS A 30 6.87 -0.82 -16.90
C HIS A 30 6.31 -0.30 -18.23
N TRP A 31 5.66 0.87 -18.24
CA TRP A 31 5.16 1.50 -19.47
C TRP A 31 6.27 1.88 -20.45
N ARG A 32 7.46 2.23 -19.97
CA ARG A 32 8.63 2.46 -20.83
C ARG A 32 9.30 1.18 -21.33
N GLY A 33 8.83 0.00 -20.90
CA GLY A 33 9.45 -1.30 -21.23
C GLY A 33 10.76 -1.57 -20.47
N GLU A 34 11.08 -0.77 -19.45
CA GLU A 34 12.32 -0.88 -18.66
C GLU A 34 12.20 -1.94 -17.55
N SER A 35 11.00 -2.43 -17.26
CA SER A 35 10.75 -3.47 -16.28
C SER A 35 9.61 -4.41 -16.69
N SER A 36 9.69 -5.64 -16.18
CA SER A 36 8.68 -6.67 -16.47
C SER A 36 7.38 -6.43 -15.71
N ALA A 37 6.28 -6.98 -16.24
CA ALA A 37 5.00 -6.97 -15.52
C ALA A 37 5.12 -7.64 -14.14
N GLN A 38 5.97 -8.66 -14.01
CA GLN A 38 6.23 -9.36 -12.75
C GLN A 38 6.92 -8.47 -11.71
N ALA A 39 7.85 -7.60 -12.15
CA ALA A 39 8.48 -6.61 -11.27
C ALA A 39 7.46 -5.58 -10.76
N LEU A 40 6.58 -5.06 -11.62
CA LEU A 40 5.49 -4.17 -11.23
C LEU A 40 4.56 -4.82 -10.18
N GLN A 41 4.15 -6.07 -10.42
CA GLN A 41 3.29 -6.81 -9.50
C GLN A 41 3.96 -7.08 -8.15
N ALA A 42 5.27 -7.35 -8.15
CA ALA A 42 6.05 -7.53 -6.93
C ALA A 42 6.09 -6.23 -6.10
N THR A 43 6.35 -5.08 -6.73
CA THR A 43 6.29 -3.77 -6.05
C THR A 43 4.89 -3.50 -5.50
N ALA A 44 3.84 -3.74 -6.29
CA ALA A 44 2.46 -3.54 -5.84
C ALA A 44 2.10 -4.43 -4.64
N LYS A 45 2.57 -5.68 -4.61
CA LYS A 45 2.41 -6.59 -3.46
C LYS A 45 3.14 -6.07 -2.22
N SER A 46 4.37 -5.59 -2.38
CA SER A 46 5.15 -4.99 -1.29
C SER A 46 4.47 -3.76 -0.70
N VAL A 47 3.96 -2.85 -1.54
CA VAL A 47 3.22 -1.66 -1.09
C VAL A 47 1.99 -2.05 -0.27
N ARG A 48 1.18 -3.00 -0.74
CA ARG A 48 0.01 -3.48 0.03
C ARG A 48 0.43 -4.09 1.38
N ALA A 49 1.50 -4.88 1.40
CA ALA A 49 2.00 -5.49 2.62
C ALA A 49 2.49 -4.43 3.63
N GLN A 50 3.24 -3.43 3.17
CA GLN A 50 3.74 -2.34 4.03
C GLN A 50 2.60 -1.50 4.61
N THR A 51 1.59 -1.18 3.81
CA THR A 51 0.40 -0.44 4.27
C THR A 51 -0.35 -1.15 5.39
N PHE A 52 -0.41 -2.49 5.38
CA PHE A 52 -1.06 -3.25 6.46
C PHE A 52 -0.23 -3.32 7.75
N HIS A 53 1.10 -3.26 7.66
CA HIS A 53 1.99 -3.37 8.84
C HIS A 53 2.31 -2.02 9.50
N ALA A 54 2.08 -0.91 8.82
CA ALA A 54 2.36 0.43 9.36
C ALA A 54 1.29 0.93 10.35
N HIS A 55 0.29 0.11 10.70
CA HIS A 55 -0.85 0.42 11.56
C HIS A 55 -1.20 -0.76 12.46
#